data_AF-A0A669BJJ9-F1
#
_entry.id   AF-A0A669BJJ9-F1
#
_cell.length_a   1.000
_cell.length_b   1.000
_cell.length_c   1.000
_cell.angle_alpha   90.00
_cell.angle_beta   90.00
_cell.angle_gamma   90.00
#
_symmetry.space_group_name_H-M   'P 1'
#
loop_
_entity.id
_entity.type
_entity.pdbx_description
1 polymer ?
#
loop_
_entity_poly.entity_id
_entity_poly.type
_entity_poly.pdbx_seq_one_letter_code
_entity_poly.pdbx_strand_id
1 'polypeptide(L)'
;MTLSKTQLRRVFISACVESADFKQYTSFTPYDVSRLVALTDDEDIPPVAAYELTNILKQGYLEKKRKDHSFFGPEWQKRWCILNNSIFYYFGSEKDKQQKGSFYINDYTVQMVTNLRKDSKRKSCFELSAPGKRPFQFTASSPQEAREWVDQINFVLRGKPASLSLFLFFFLLFLTYFWSSDYSNYYQGLWDCQGDESDELTFERGDLIYIISKEYNIHGWWVGELNGTVGIVPKDFLQPAYIL
;
A
#
# COMPACT_ATOMS: atom_id res chain seq x y z
N MET A 1 -7.02 5.85 32.45
CA MET A 1 -8.14 4.89 32.39
C MET A 1 -8.00 4.12 31.10
N THR A 2 -7.62 2.84 31.18
CA THR A 2 -7.36 1.99 30.02
C THR A 2 -8.64 1.23 29.71
N LEU A 3 -9.20 1.40 28.51
CA LEU A 3 -10.38 0.66 28.07
C LEU A 3 -10.02 -0.83 27.92
N SER A 4 -10.89 -1.74 28.39
CA SER A 4 -10.69 -3.18 28.24
C SER A 4 -10.86 -3.61 26.77
N LYS A 5 -10.21 -4.71 26.37
CA LYS A 5 -10.28 -5.27 25.00
C LYS A 5 -11.72 -5.47 24.50
N THR A 6 -12.66 -5.74 25.41
CA THR A 6 -14.10 -5.90 25.13
C THR A 6 -14.81 -4.56 24.86
N GLN A 7 -14.35 -3.47 25.47
CA GLN A 7 -14.87 -2.11 25.24
C GLN A 7 -14.42 -1.56 23.88
N LEU A 8 -13.17 -1.83 23.49
CA LEU A 8 -12.65 -1.51 22.14
C LEU A 8 -13.42 -2.26 21.04
N ARG A 9 -13.82 -3.52 21.29
CA ARG A 9 -14.69 -4.29 20.38
C ARG A 9 -16.07 -3.64 20.17
N ARG A 10 -16.71 -3.09 21.21
CA ARG A 10 -18.02 -2.41 21.08
C ARG A 10 -17.92 -1.08 20.32
N VAL A 11 -16.86 -0.31 20.52
CA VAL A 11 -16.63 0.96 19.80
C VAL A 11 -16.37 0.71 18.31
N PHE A 12 -15.64 -0.37 17.97
CA PHE A 12 -15.36 -0.74 16.58
C PHE A 12 -16.58 -1.31 15.84
N ILE A 13 -17.39 -2.14 16.50
CA ILE A 13 -18.61 -2.70 15.89
C ILE A 13 -19.64 -1.59 15.62
N SER A 14 -19.77 -0.61 16.51
CA SER A 14 -20.67 0.54 16.28
C SER A 14 -20.21 1.42 15.11
N ALA A 15 -18.90 1.60 14.93
CA ALA A 15 -18.34 2.39 13.82
C ALA A 15 -18.40 1.66 12.47
N CYS A 16 -18.33 0.32 12.45
CA CYS A 16 -18.41 -0.47 11.23
C CYS A 16 -19.85 -0.73 10.75
N VAL A 17 -20.84 -0.72 11.65
CA VAL A 17 -22.26 -0.97 11.29
C VAL A 17 -22.95 0.27 10.67
N GLU A 18 -22.45 1.48 10.91
CA GLU A 18 -23.02 2.71 10.33
C GLU A 18 -22.52 3.05 8.93
N SER A 19 -21.50 2.35 8.40
CA SER A 19 -21.02 2.55 7.02
C SER A 19 -21.53 1.45 6.09
N ALA A 20 -22.52 1.77 5.27
CA ALA A 20 -23.25 0.84 4.40
C ALA A 20 -22.47 0.30 3.17
N ASP A 21 -21.14 0.38 3.10
CA ASP A 21 -20.39 0.13 1.85
C ASP A 21 -19.44 -1.09 1.87
N PHE A 22 -19.43 -1.92 2.92
CA PHE A 22 -18.45 -3.02 3.02
C PHE A 22 -18.78 -4.29 2.21
N LYS A 23 -19.95 -4.39 1.57
CA LYS A 23 -20.34 -5.60 0.82
C LYS A 23 -19.67 -5.76 -0.54
N GLN A 24 -18.84 -4.82 -1.00
CA GLN A 24 -18.24 -4.86 -2.33
C GLN A 24 -16.78 -5.37 -2.38
N TYR A 25 -16.14 -5.62 -1.23
CA TYR A 25 -14.69 -5.87 -1.17
C TYR A 25 -14.25 -7.28 -0.76
N THR A 26 -15.17 -8.24 -0.56
CA THR A 26 -14.81 -9.62 -0.17
C THR A 26 -15.09 -10.62 -1.28
N SER A 27 -14.35 -10.53 -2.38
CA SER A 27 -14.10 -11.65 -3.30
C SER A 27 -12.83 -11.42 -4.11
N PHE A 28 -11.67 -11.52 -3.47
CA PHE A 28 -10.39 -11.49 -4.19
C PHE A 28 -9.67 -12.81 -3.97
N THR A 29 -9.45 -13.55 -5.06
CA THR A 29 -8.66 -14.77 -5.07
C THR A 29 -7.15 -14.43 -5.02
N PRO A 30 -6.25 -15.36 -4.67
CA PRO A 30 -4.80 -15.13 -4.75
C PRO A 30 -4.31 -14.72 -6.16
N TYR A 31 -5.06 -15.09 -7.20
CA TYR A 31 -4.83 -14.63 -8.57
C TYR A 31 -5.19 -13.15 -8.76
N ASP A 32 -6.19 -12.64 -8.06
CA ASP A 32 -6.58 -11.22 -8.14
C ASP A 32 -5.59 -10.29 -7.44
N VAL A 33 -4.93 -10.74 -6.36
CA VAL A 33 -3.83 -9.99 -5.73
C VAL A 33 -2.64 -9.90 -6.66
N SER A 34 -2.31 -10.99 -7.36
CA SER A 34 -1.26 -11.03 -8.37
C SER A 34 -1.58 -10.11 -9.56
N ARG A 35 -2.86 -9.99 -9.91
CA ARG A 35 -3.36 -9.08 -10.95
C ARG A 35 -3.37 -7.63 -10.49
N LEU A 36 -3.66 -7.35 -9.21
CA LEU A 36 -3.57 -6.02 -8.61
C LEU A 36 -2.11 -5.52 -8.50
N VAL A 37 -1.15 -6.42 -8.29
CA VAL A 37 0.29 -6.11 -8.33
C VAL A 37 0.79 -5.95 -9.78
N ALA A 38 0.16 -6.61 -10.75
CA ALA A 38 0.49 -6.49 -12.18
C ALA A 38 -0.20 -5.30 -12.90
N LEU A 39 -1.02 -4.51 -12.20
CA LEU A 39 -1.73 -3.35 -12.77
C LEU A 39 -1.03 -2.00 -12.53
N THR A 40 0.18 -1.97 -11.98
CA THR A 40 0.86 -0.71 -11.64
C THR A 40 2.05 -0.33 -12.52
N ASP A 41 2.37 -1.09 -13.56
CA ASP A 41 3.43 -0.73 -14.51
C ASP A 41 2.84 -0.54 -15.91
N ASP A 42 3.03 0.69 -16.45
CA ASP A 42 2.75 1.11 -17.82
C ASP A 42 1.31 1.50 -18.23
N GLU A 43 0.57 2.27 -17.41
CA GLU A 43 -0.37 3.21 -18.04
C GLU A 43 0.43 4.31 -18.76
N ASP A 44 0.44 4.24 -20.09
CA ASP A 44 1.00 5.29 -20.94
C ASP A 44 0.29 6.62 -20.67
N ILE A 45 1.03 7.57 -20.09
CA ILE A 45 0.51 8.90 -19.78
C ILE A 45 0.06 9.56 -21.10
N PRO A 46 -1.23 9.93 -21.25
CA PRO A 46 -1.77 10.39 -22.51
C PRO A 46 -1.13 11.71 -22.97
N PRO A 47 -1.10 11.98 -24.30
CA PRO A 47 -0.72 13.28 -24.84
C PRO A 47 -1.58 14.39 -24.25
N VAL A 48 -0.94 15.46 -23.77
CA VAL A 48 -1.62 16.62 -23.17
C VAL A 48 -0.91 17.91 -23.58
N ALA A 49 -1.68 18.97 -23.82
CA ALA A 49 -1.13 20.30 -24.06
C ALA A 49 -0.62 20.94 -22.76
N ALA A 50 0.45 21.73 -22.84
CA ALA A 50 1.01 22.41 -21.67
C ALA A 50 -0.01 23.33 -20.97
N TYR A 51 -0.90 23.97 -21.74
CA TYR A 51 -1.94 24.87 -21.21
C TYR A 51 -3.17 24.14 -20.64
N GLU A 52 -3.31 22.82 -20.88
CA GLU A 52 -4.45 22.01 -20.40
C GLU A 52 -4.19 21.39 -19.02
N LEU A 53 -2.95 21.44 -18.55
CA LEU A 53 -2.57 20.93 -17.24
C LEU A 53 -3.14 21.82 -16.13
N THR A 54 -4.00 21.25 -15.28
CA THR A 54 -4.53 21.86 -14.07
C THR A 54 -3.80 21.32 -12.84
N ASN A 55 -4.00 21.85 -11.62
CA ASN A 55 -3.31 21.39 -10.40
C ASN A 55 -1.77 21.40 -10.50
N ILE A 56 -1.23 22.49 -11.04
CA ILE A 56 0.21 22.68 -11.18
C ILE A 56 0.80 23.04 -9.83
N LEU A 57 1.73 22.21 -9.35
CA LEU A 57 2.44 22.42 -8.09
C LEU A 57 3.68 23.30 -8.27
N LYS A 58 4.38 23.14 -9.39
CA LYS A 58 5.50 24.00 -9.80
C LYS A 58 5.69 23.90 -11.31
N GLN A 59 6.07 25.01 -11.94
CA GLN A 59 6.39 25.06 -13.36
C GLN A 59 7.54 26.04 -13.61
N GLY A 60 8.28 25.83 -14.69
CA GLY A 60 9.42 26.68 -15.04
C GLY A 60 10.32 26.07 -16.10
N TYR A 61 11.22 26.89 -16.65
CA TYR A 61 12.22 26.41 -17.59
C TYR A 61 13.39 25.73 -16.87
N LEU A 62 13.71 24.50 -17.28
CA LEU A 62 14.88 23.76 -16.85
C LEU A 62 15.70 23.30 -18.05
N GLU A 63 17.00 23.14 -17.87
CA GLU A 63 17.84 22.43 -18.82
C GLU A 63 17.85 20.94 -18.45
N LYS A 64 17.29 20.08 -19.31
CA LYS A 64 17.31 18.62 -19.12
C LYS A 64 18.47 18.01 -19.89
N LYS A 65 19.23 17.14 -19.24
CA LYS A 65 20.26 16.34 -19.93
C LYS A 65 19.64 15.35 -20.91
N ARG A 66 20.26 15.20 -22.08
CA ARG A 66 19.81 14.30 -23.16
C ARG A 66 19.79 12.83 -22.77
N LYS A 67 19.10 12.03 -23.61
CA LYS A 67 19.11 10.57 -23.45
C LYS A 67 20.39 9.93 -23.94
N ASP A 68 20.82 10.44 -25.07
CA ASP A 68 21.80 9.92 -25.97
C ASP A 68 23.04 10.84 -25.98
N HIS A 69 24.21 10.23 -26.08
CA HIS A 69 25.46 10.93 -26.40
C HIS A 69 25.54 11.28 -27.90
N SER A 70 24.41 11.55 -28.55
CA SER A 70 24.38 11.84 -29.97
C SER A 70 25.23 13.07 -30.26
N PHE A 71 26.10 12.94 -31.26
CA PHE A 71 27.10 13.94 -31.66
C PHE A 71 26.45 15.25 -32.14
N PHE A 72 25.16 15.22 -32.50
CA PHE A 72 24.44 16.35 -33.04
C PHE A 72 23.51 17.00 -32.01
N GLY A 73 23.98 18.10 -31.41
CA GLY A 73 23.19 19.01 -30.58
C GLY A 73 23.67 19.12 -29.13
N PRO A 74 23.20 20.14 -28.39
CA PRO A 74 23.66 20.38 -27.03
C PRO A 74 23.22 19.25 -26.08
N GLU A 75 24.14 18.80 -25.21
CA GLU A 75 23.88 17.80 -24.16
C GLU A 75 22.69 18.21 -23.26
N TRP A 76 22.59 19.51 -22.98
CA TRP A 76 21.58 20.11 -22.13
C TRP A 76 20.53 20.82 -22.99
N GLN A 77 19.26 20.44 -22.84
CA GLN A 77 18.17 20.97 -23.64
C GLN A 77 17.20 21.74 -22.75
N LYS A 78 16.94 23.00 -23.10
CA LYS A 78 15.91 23.82 -22.45
C LYS A 78 14.53 23.17 -22.65
N ARG A 79 13.79 22.99 -21.55
CA ARG A 79 12.46 22.41 -21.50
C ARG A 79 11.58 23.20 -20.56
N TRP A 80 10.32 23.36 -20.92
CA TRP A 80 9.30 23.84 -20.00
C TRP A 80 8.82 22.66 -19.17
N CYS A 81 9.13 22.67 -17.88
CA CYS A 81 8.82 21.56 -16.97
C CYS A 81 7.64 21.92 -16.09
N ILE A 82 6.76 20.95 -15.86
CA ILE A 82 5.57 21.09 -15.01
C ILE A 82 5.50 19.89 -14.07
N LEU A 83 5.48 20.15 -12.77
CA LEU A 83 5.13 19.18 -11.75
C LEU A 83 3.62 19.28 -11.50
N ASN A 84 2.89 18.24 -11.88
CA ASN A 84 1.45 18.15 -11.74
C ASN A 84 1.12 16.94 -10.86
N ASN A 85 0.70 17.19 -9.62
CA ASN A 85 0.48 16.15 -8.63
C ASN A 85 1.70 15.20 -8.55
N SER A 86 1.54 13.95 -9.02
CA SER A 86 2.58 12.91 -9.01
C SER A 86 3.24 12.66 -10.36
N ILE A 87 2.98 13.50 -11.37
CA ILE A 87 3.51 13.38 -12.72
C ILE A 87 4.40 14.58 -13.03
N PHE A 88 5.58 14.29 -13.57
CA PHE A 88 6.50 15.30 -14.07
C PHE A 88 6.46 15.34 -15.59
N TYR A 89 6.01 16.46 -16.15
CA TYR A 89 5.95 16.70 -17.59
C TYR A 89 7.09 17.60 -18.05
N TYR A 90 7.57 17.40 -19.27
CA TYR A 90 8.46 18.35 -19.93
C TYR A 90 8.12 18.56 -21.40
N PHE A 91 8.08 19.83 -21.79
CA PHE A 91 7.72 20.32 -23.12
C PHE A 91 8.91 21.05 -23.76
N GLY A 92 8.86 21.27 -25.07
CA GLY A 92 9.79 22.19 -25.73
C GLY A 92 9.51 23.64 -25.32
N SER A 93 8.23 24.01 -25.24
CA SER A 93 7.76 25.32 -24.80
C SER A 93 6.44 25.23 -24.02
N GLU A 94 6.06 26.33 -23.35
CA GLU A 94 4.76 26.47 -22.65
C GLU A 94 3.54 26.43 -23.59
N LYS A 95 3.74 26.56 -24.90
CA LYS A 95 2.68 26.58 -25.92
C LYS A 95 2.53 25.25 -26.65
N ASP A 96 3.35 24.28 -26.31
CA ASP A 96 3.35 22.99 -26.99
C ASP A 96 2.03 22.26 -26.73
N LYS A 97 1.45 21.72 -27.80
CA LYS A 97 0.21 20.92 -27.75
C LYS A 97 0.42 19.50 -27.22
N GLN A 98 1.67 19.09 -27.04
CA GLN A 98 2.03 17.75 -26.59
C GLN A 98 3.36 17.76 -25.86
N GLN A 99 3.46 17.02 -24.77
CA GLN A 99 4.69 16.82 -24.02
C GLN A 99 5.75 16.08 -24.83
N LYS A 100 7.02 16.42 -24.59
CA LYS A 100 8.16 15.64 -25.12
C LYS A 100 8.38 14.36 -24.32
N GLY A 101 7.89 14.34 -23.09
CA GLY A 101 7.80 13.15 -22.27
C GLY A 101 7.26 13.49 -20.88
N SER A 102 6.92 12.44 -20.15
CA SER A 102 6.33 12.48 -18.83
C SER A 102 6.70 11.23 -18.05
N PHE A 103 6.69 11.31 -16.73
CA PHE A 103 6.92 10.16 -15.86
C PHE A 103 6.31 10.37 -14.47
N TYR A 104 5.92 9.28 -13.82
CA TYR A 104 5.52 9.31 -12.42
C TYR A 104 6.74 9.45 -11.51
N ILE A 105 6.65 10.35 -10.52
CA ILE A 105 7.77 10.58 -9.59
C ILE A 105 7.79 9.61 -8.40
N ASN A 106 6.76 8.77 -8.22
CA ASN A 106 6.53 7.99 -7.00
C ASN A 106 7.68 7.07 -6.61
N ASP A 107 8.33 6.46 -7.60
CA ASP A 107 9.43 5.51 -7.36
C ASP A 107 10.80 6.20 -7.40
N TYR A 108 10.81 7.50 -7.64
CA TYR A 108 12.03 8.30 -7.75
C TYR A 108 12.37 8.97 -6.43
N THR A 109 13.66 9.09 -6.19
CA THR A 109 14.26 9.98 -5.20
C THR A 109 14.80 11.21 -5.90
N VAL A 110 14.77 12.36 -5.24
CA VAL A 110 15.29 13.62 -5.79
C VAL A 110 16.39 14.20 -4.91
N GLN A 111 17.48 14.65 -5.54
CA GLN A 111 18.63 15.20 -4.82
C GLN A 111 19.39 16.26 -5.64
N MET A 112 20.06 17.16 -4.92
CA MET A 112 21.02 18.10 -5.52
C MET A 112 22.29 17.36 -5.93
N VAL A 113 22.81 17.63 -7.12
CA VAL A 113 23.99 16.92 -7.65
C VAL A 113 24.96 17.91 -8.31
N THR A 114 26.18 18.02 -7.81
CA THR A 114 27.13 19.07 -8.25
C THR A 114 28.17 18.63 -9.28
N ASN A 115 28.24 17.33 -9.59
CA ASN A 115 29.19 16.75 -10.54
C ASN A 115 28.59 16.47 -11.94
N LEU A 116 27.37 16.96 -12.22
CA LEU A 116 26.70 16.73 -13.52
C LEU A 116 27.29 17.56 -14.67
N ARG A 117 27.94 18.69 -14.37
CA ARG A 117 28.57 19.61 -15.34
C ARG A 117 29.77 20.31 -14.73
N LYS A 118 30.65 20.84 -15.59
CA LYS A 118 31.91 21.51 -15.19
C LYS A 118 31.84 23.04 -15.22
N ASP A 119 30.75 23.61 -15.74
CA ASP A 119 30.54 25.05 -15.86
C ASP A 119 30.02 25.69 -14.54
N SER A 120 29.75 27.00 -14.56
CA SER A 120 29.25 27.76 -13.41
C SER A 120 27.88 27.29 -12.90
N LYS A 121 27.08 26.63 -13.75
CA LYS A 121 25.73 26.13 -13.40
C LYS A 121 25.77 24.79 -12.63
N ARG A 122 26.95 24.23 -12.36
CA ARG A 122 27.09 22.96 -11.60
C ARG A 122 26.43 22.97 -10.22
N LYS A 123 26.29 24.13 -9.59
CA LYS A 123 25.62 24.28 -8.28
C LYS A 123 24.08 24.36 -8.39
N SER A 124 23.55 24.42 -9.61
CA SER A 124 22.12 24.56 -9.92
C SER A 124 21.52 23.26 -10.46
N CYS A 125 22.19 22.14 -10.22
CA CYS A 125 21.89 20.84 -10.79
C CYS A 125 21.22 19.93 -9.77
N PHE A 126 20.25 19.15 -10.24
CA PHE A 126 19.56 18.13 -9.44
C PHE A 126 19.19 16.92 -10.32
N GLU A 127 18.90 15.80 -9.67
CA GLU A 127 18.59 14.54 -10.34
C GLU A 127 17.41 13.85 -9.67
N LEU A 128 16.54 13.25 -10.48
CA LEU A 128 15.59 12.22 -10.06
C LEU A 128 16.14 10.85 -10.44
N SER A 129 16.34 9.96 -9.46
CA SER A 129 16.89 8.63 -9.65
C SER A 129 16.04 7.54 -8.98
N ALA A 130 15.95 6.36 -9.60
CA ALA A 130 15.23 5.20 -9.06
C ALA A 130 15.99 3.91 -9.42
N PRO A 131 16.00 2.88 -8.54
CA PRO A 131 16.65 1.60 -8.83
C PRO A 131 16.12 0.98 -10.12
N GLY A 132 17.02 0.53 -11.00
CA GLY A 132 16.65 -0.09 -12.28
C GLY A 132 16.04 0.86 -13.32
N LYS A 133 15.74 2.13 -12.98
CA LYS A 133 15.24 3.12 -13.91
C LYS A 133 16.32 4.14 -14.26
N ARG A 134 16.16 4.75 -15.43
CA ARG A 134 17.09 5.78 -15.90
C ARG A 134 16.92 7.08 -15.09
N PRO A 135 18.01 7.75 -14.66
CA PRO A 135 17.91 9.01 -13.97
C PRO A 135 17.52 10.16 -14.91
N PHE A 136 16.77 11.12 -14.39
CA PHE A 136 16.48 12.39 -15.04
C PHE A 136 17.27 13.52 -14.39
N GLN A 137 18.18 14.10 -15.16
CA GLN A 137 19.11 15.13 -14.70
C GLN A 137 18.70 16.50 -15.24
N PHE A 138 18.65 17.48 -14.35
CA PHE A 138 18.19 18.83 -14.65
C PHE A 138 19.14 19.90 -14.12
N THR A 139 19.10 21.07 -14.74
CA THR A 139 19.72 22.29 -14.22
C THR A 139 18.74 23.44 -14.26
N ALA A 140 18.59 24.12 -13.13
CA ALA A 140 17.80 25.33 -12.99
C ALA A 140 18.63 26.58 -13.35
N SER A 141 17.99 27.74 -13.41
CA SER A 141 18.66 29.02 -13.69
C SER A 141 19.56 29.47 -12.53
N SER A 142 19.26 29.04 -11.31
CA SER A 142 20.03 29.36 -10.11
C SER A 142 20.08 28.20 -9.10
N PRO A 143 21.06 28.17 -8.18
CA PRO A 143 21.10 27.18 -7.11
C PRO A 143 19.87 27.21 -6.20
N GLN A 144 19.27 28.39 -6.04
CA GLN A 144 18.05 28.55 -5.24
C GLN A 144 16.85 27.91 -5.93
N GLU A 145 16.65 28.19 -7.21
CA GLU A 145 15.57 27.57 -7.98
C GLU A 145 15.71 26.04 -8.01
N ALA A 146 16.93 25.52 -8.14
CA ALA A 146 17.18 24.09 -8.08
C ALA A 146 16.74 23.48 -6.73
N ARG A 147 17.06 24.13 -5.61
CA ARG A 147 16.60 23.70 -4.28
C ARG A 147 15.08 23.71 -4.18
N GLU A 148 14.41 24.76 -4.65
CA GLU A 148 12.95 24.83 -4.64
C GLU A 148 12.30 23.70 -5.45
N TRP A 149 12.88 23.31 -6.58
CA TRP A 149 12.43 22.14 -7.34
C TRP A 149 12.58 20.85 -6.52
N VAL A 150 13.75 20.63 -5.92
CA VAL A 150 14.01 19.47 -5.06
C VAL A 150 13.06 19.42 -3.87
N ASP A 151 12.85 20.55 -3.19
CA ASP A 151 11.99 20.66 -2.02
C ASP A 151 10.52 20.42 -2.37
N GLN A 152 10.03 20.97 -3.48
CA GLN A 152 8.65 20.75 -3.93
C GLN A 152 8.41 19.28 -4.30
N ILE A 153 9.35 18.65 -5.02
CA ILE A 153 9.24 17.24 -5.38
C ILE A 153 9.29 16.36 -4.12
N ASN A 154 10.22 16.64 -3.20
CA ASN A 154 10.29 15.96 -1.91
C ASN A 154 9.01 16.14 -1.08
N PHE A 155 8.40 17.33 -1.10
CA PHE A 155 7.14 17.58 -0.42
C PHE A 155 6.03 16.68 -0.98
N VAL A 156 5.94 16.51 -2.30
CA VAL A 156 4.96 15.60 -2.90
C VAL A 156 5.25 14.14 -2.52
N LEU A 157 6.51 13.71 -2.55
CA LEU A 157 6.90 12.34 -2.21
C LEU A 157 6.66 12.02 -0.72
N ARG A 158 6.83 13.00 0.17
CA ARG A 158 6.60 12.89 1.62
C ARG A 158 5.13 13.11 2.01
N GLY A 159 4.42 13.93 1.25
CA GLY A 159 3.00 14.27 1.44
C GLY A 159 2.05 13.16 1.03
N LYS A 160 2.57 12.12 0.36
CA LYS A 160 1.93 10.80 0.38
C LYS A 160 2.26 10.15 1.71
N PRO A 161 1.26 9.74 2.52
CA PRO A 161 1.55 8.79 3.56
C PRO A 161 2.05 7.51 2.88
N ALA A 162 3.37 7.37 2.77
CA ALA A 162 4.03 6.07 2.65
C ALA A 162 3.54 5.13 3.77
N SER A 163 2.94 5.68 4.84
CA SER A 163 2.19 4.93 5.82
C SER A 163 0.87 4.38 5.30
N LEU A 164 0.03 4.97 4.45
CA LEU A 164 -1.28 4.33 4.17
C LEU A 164 -1.15 3.04 3.35
N SER A 165 -0.28 2.97 2.34
CA SER A 165 -0.12 1.73 1.57
C SER A 165 0.62 0.64 2.35
N LEU A 166 1.67 0.99 3.09
CA LEU A 166 2.42 0.01 3.90
C LEU A 166 1.69 -0.32 5.20
N PHE A 167 1.05 0.65 5.87
CA PHE A 167 0.19 0.40 7.01
C PHE A 167 -1.01 -0.41 6.59
N LEU A 168 -1.72 -0.12 5.49
CA LEU A 168 -2.78 -0.99 5.00
C LEU A 168 -2.23 -2.36 4.60
N PHE A 169 -1.04 -2.45 4.01
CA PHE A 169 -0.43 -3.74 3.68
C PHE A 169 -0.06 -4.55 4.94
N PHE A 170 0.60 -3.94 5.93
CA PHE A 170 0.94 -4.55 7.21
C PHE A 170 -0.28 -4.75 8.11
N PHE A 171 -1.32 -3.93 8.00
CA PHE A 171 -2.60 -4.04 8.70
C PHE A 171 -3.46 -5.13 8.05
N LEU A 172 -3.44 -5.31 6.73
CA LEU A 172 -4.05 -6.43 6.02
C LEU A 172 -3.24 -7.72 6.24
N LEU A 173 -1.91 -7.67 6.30
CA LEU A 173 -1.07 -8.80 6.71
C LEU A 173 -1.29 -9.16 8.18
N PHE A 174 -1.40 -8.17 9.06
CA PHE A 174 -1.72 -8.37 10.47
C PHE A 174 -3.14 -8.89 10.63
N LEU A 175 -4.14 -8.34 9.92
CA LEU A 175 -5.50 -8.86 9.90
C LEU A 175 -5.53 -10.28 9.33
N THR A 176 -4.93 -10.56 8.18
CA THR A 176 -4.92 -11.93 7.62
C THR A 176 -4.17 -12.91 8.51
N TYR A 177 -3.04 -12.53 9.11
CA TYR A 177 -2.29 -13.40 10.03
C TYR A 177 -3.03 -13.61 11.36
N PHE A 178 -3.58 -12.54 11.94
CA PHE A 178 -4.29 -12.57 13.23
C PHE A 178 -5.67 -13.24 13.09
N TRP A 179 -6.39 -12.99 12.01
CA TRP A 179 -7.67 -13.66 11.73
C TRP A 179 -7.47 -15.11 11.25
N SER A 180 -6.43 -15.43 10.47
CA SER A 180 -6.17 -16.82 10.02
C SER A 180 -5.91 -17.78 11.18
N SER A 181 -5.15 -17.33 12.19
CA SER A 181 -4.87 -18.17 13.37
C SER A 181 -6.12 -18.44 14.20
N ASP A 182 -6.94 -17.42 14.48
CA ASP A 182 -8.13 -17.59 15.32
C ASP A 182 -9.25 -18.37 14.60
N TYR A 183 -9.45 -18.16 13.29
CA TYR A 183 -10.48 -18.90 12.54
C TYR A 183 -10.20 -20.40 12.44
N SER A 184 -8.92 -20.80 12.39
CA SER A 184 -8.52 -22.21 12.33
C SER A 184 -8.88 -23.02 13.59
N ASN A 185 -9.23 -22.31 14.68
CA ASN A 185 -9.58 -22.88 15.98
C ASN A 185 -11.08 -22.95 16.23
N TYR A 186 -11.93 -22.43 15.33
CA TYR A 186 -13.38 -22.61 15.45
C TYR A 186 -13.82 -23.94 14.83
N TYR A 187 -14.53 -24.73 15.62
CA TYR A 187 -15.11 -26.00 15.23
C TYR A 187 -16.61 -25.99 15.50
N GLN A 188 -17.38 -26.68 14.67
CA GLN A 188 -18.81 -26.86 14.87
C GLN A 188 -19.08 -28.23 15.48
N GLY A 189 -19.95 -28.29 16.49
CA GLY A 189 -20.49 -29.54 17.02
C GLY A 189 -21.36 -30.27 15.99
N LEU A 190 -21.02 -31.52 15.68
CA LEU A 190 -21.77 -32.38 14.75
C LEU A 190 -22.99 -33.05 15.43
N TRP A 191 -22.93 -33.21 16.74
CA TRP A 191 -23.90 -33.91 17.58
C TRP A 191 -24.08 -33.18 18.90
N ASP A 192 -25.19 -33.45 19.58
CA ASP A 192 -25.40 -32.96 20.94
C ASP A 192 -24.50 -33.76 21.90
N CYS A 193 -23.88 -33.08 22.85
CA CYS A 193 -22.97 -33.64 23.84
C CYS A 193 -23.35 -33.11 25.22
N GLN A 194 -23.65 -34.00 26.16
CA GLN A 194 -23.86 -33.66 27.57
C GLN A 194 -22.62 -34.12 28.33
N GLY A 195 -21.92 -33.20 29.00
CA GLY A 195 -20.80 -33.53 29.86
C GLY A 195 -21.28 -34.28 31.10
N ASP A 196 -20.72 -35.46 31.33
CA ASP A 196 -21.01 -36.29 32.51
C ASP A 196 -20.11 -35.88 33.68
N GLU A 197 -18.89 -35.43 33.39
CA GLU A 197 -17.92 -34.93 34.37
C GLU A 197 -17.83 -33.39 34.38
N SER A 198 -17.38 -32.83 35.51
CA SER A 198 -17.36 -31.36 35.71
C SER A 198 -16.37 -30.61 34.82
N ASP A 199 -15.43 -31.32 34.20
CA ASP A 199 -14.43 -30.80 33.27
C ASP A 199 -14.81 -31.01 31.79
N GLU A 200 -15.89 -31.74 31.51
CA GLU A 200 -16.43 -31.94 30.16
C GLU A 200 -17.32 -30.77 29.72
N LEU A 201 -17.22 -30.40 28.45
CA LEU A 201 -18.02 -29.32 27.87
C LEU A 201 -19.33 -29.87 27.29
N THR A 202 -20.46 -29.34 27.78
CA THR A 202 -21.79 -29.57 27.19
C THR A 202 -22.03 -28.62 26.01
N PHE A 203 -22.49 -29.15 24.87
CA PHE A 203 -22.79 -28.39 23.66
C PHE A 203 -23.87 -29.07 22.80
N GLU A 204 -24.53 -28.30 21.94
CA GLU A 204 -25.54 -28.81 21.00
C GLU A 204 -24.98 -28.88 19.56
N ARG A 205 -25.61 -29.70 18.72
CA ARG A 205 -25.31 -29.76 17.29
C ARG A 205 -25.48 -28.38 16.68
N GLY A 206 -24.42 -27.91 16.04
CA GLY A 206 -24.38 -26.61 15.38
C GLY A 206 -23.63 -25.53 16.18
N ASP A 207 -23.33 -25.77 17.46
CA ASP A 207 -22.58 -24.83 18.29
C ASP A 207 -21.17 -24.61 17.77
N LEU A 208 -20.70 -23.36 17.84
CA LEU A 208 -19.35 -22.96 17.48
C LEU A 208 -18.46 -22.95 18.73
N ILE A 209 -17.54 -23.89 18.78
CA ILE A 209 -16.62 -24.12 19.88
C ILE A 209 -15.24 -23.62 19.47
N TYR A 210 -14.60 -22.82 20.33
CA TYR A 210 -13.24 -22.35 20.10
C TYR A 210 -12.24 -23.31 20.75
N ILE A 211 -11.41 -23.98 19.96
CA ILE A 211 -10.40 -24.93 20.44
C ILE A 211 -9.17 -24.18 20.94
N ILE A 212 -8.99 -24.19 22.26
CA ILE A 212 -7.87 -23.57 22.96
C ILE A 212 -6.61 -24.42 22.82
N SER A 213 -6.72 -25.75 22.95
CA SER A 213 -5.57 -26.67 22.85
C SER A 213 -5.94 -28.02 22.26
N LYS A 214 -5.15 -28.43 21.25
CA LYS A 214 -5.18 -29.77 20.63
C LYS A 214 -4.11 -30.70 21.20
N GLU A 215 -3.20 -30.18 22.02
CA GLU A 215 -2.05 -30.92 22.56
C GLU A 215 -2.48 -31.91 23.65
N TYR A 216 -3.62 -31.65 24.30
CA TYR A 216 -4.26 -32.53 25.27
C TYR A 216 -4.97 -33.73 24.62
N ASN A 217 -4.40 -34.30 23.55
CA ASN A 217 -4.94 -35.44 22.81
C ASN A 217 -4.71 -36.77 23.56
N ILE A 218 -4.96 -36.78 24.87
CA ILE A 218 -5.14 -38.02 25.61
C ILE A 218 -6.52 -38.56 25.24
N HIS A 219 -6.56 -39.76 24.67
CA HIS A 219 -7.80 -40.47 24.32
C HIS A 219 -8.77 -39.74 23.38
N GLY A 220 -8.31 -38.78 22.55
CA GLY A 220 -9.16 -38.13 21.53
C GLY A 220 -9.90 -36.87 21.97
N TRP A 221 -9.52 -36.27 23.10
CA TRP A 221 -10.13 -35.06 23.62
C TRP A 221 -9.29 -33.81 23.30
N TRP A 222 -9.95 -32.66 23.16
CA TRP A 222 -9.33 -31.33 23.04
C TRP A 222 -9.89 -30.40 24.10
N VAL A 223 -9.22 -29.29 24.38
CA VAL A 223 -9.74 -28.24 25.29
C VAL A 223 -10.43 -27.18 24.46
N GLY A 224 -11.71 -26.94 24.73
CA GLY A 224 -12.56 -25.98 24.02
C GLY A 224 -13.23 -24.98 24.95
N GLU A 225 -13.63 -23.83 24.38
CA GLU A 225 -14.46 -22.81 25.03
C GLU A 225 -15.79 -22.65 24.28
N LEU A 226 -16.88 -22.62 25.03
CA LEU A 226 -18.23 -22.28 24.55
C LEU A 226 -18.92 -21.37 25.55
N ASN A 227 -19.40 -20.21 25.10
CA ASN A 227 -20.13 -19.23 25.92
C ASN A 227 -19.39 -18.81 27.22
N GLY A 228 -18.06 -18.81 27.21
CA GLY A 228 -17.20 -18.49 28.36
C GLY A 228 -16.94 -19.65 29.31
N THR A 229 -17.53 -20.82 29.07
CA THR A 229 -17.22 -22.07 29.78
C THR A 229 -16.10 -22.80 29.04
N VAL A 230 -15.09 -23.25 29.78
CA VAL A 230 -13.96 -24.02 29.25
C VAL A 230 -14.03 -25.45 29.77
N GLY A 231 -13.86 -26.42 28.88
CA GLY A 231 -13.87 -27.84 29.21
C GLY A 231 -13.25 -28.69 28.12
N ILE A 232 -13.17 -29.99 28.35
CA ILE A 232 -12.73 -30.96 27.35
C ILE A 232 -13.87 -31.31 26.40
N VAL A 233 -13.55 -31.48 25.12
CA VAL A 233 -14.48 -31.83 24.04
C VAL A 233 -13.94 -33.01 23.22
N PRO A 234 -14.79 -33.97 22.81
CA PRO A 234 -14.34 -35.10 22.02
C PRO A 234 -14.14 -34.67 20.57
N LYS A 235 -12.93 -34.86 20.03
CA LYS A 235 -12.57 -34.35 18.70
C LYS A 235 -13.47 -34.90 17.57
N ASP A 236 -13.97 -36.13 17.72
CA ASP A 236 -14.74 -36.84 16.69
C ASP A 236 -16.17 -36.29 16.56
N PHE A 237 -16.59 -35.43 17.52
CA PHE A 237 -17.88 -34.74 17.50
C PHE A 237 -17.77 -33.36 16.84
N LEU A 238 -16.59 -33.00 16.31
CA LEU A 238 -16.29 -31.67 15.84
C LEU A 238 -15.90 -31.67 14.36
N GLN A 239 -16.29 -30.62 13.64
CA GLN A 239 -15.79 -30.34 12.28
C GLN A 239 -15.23 -28.91 12.19
N PRO A 240 -14.18 -28.65 11.41
CA PRO A 240 -13.68 -27.29 11.24
C PRO A 240 -14.75 -26.37 10.65
N ALA A 241 -15.01 -25.24 11.30
CA ALA A 241 -16.11 -24.34 10.93
C ALA A 241 -15.90 -23.61 9.58
N TYR A 242 -14.68 -23.63 9.03
CA TYR A 242 -14.33 -22.98 7.75
C TYR A 242 -14.52 -23.87 6.52
N ILE A 243 -15.00 -25.12 6.67
CA ILE A 243 -15.19 -26.09 5.58
C ILE A 243 -16.65 -26.12 5.07
N LEU A 244 -17.53 -25.28 5.60
CA LEU A 244 -18.96 -25.20 5.24
C LEU A 244 -19.26 -24.09 4.22
#